data_AF-A0A413T8T3-F1
#
_entry.id   AF-A0A413T8T3-F1
#
_cell.length_a   1.000
_cell.length_b   1.000
_cell.length_c   1.000
_cell.angle_alpha   90.00
_cell.angle_beta   90.00
_cell.angle_gamma   90.00
#
_symmetry.space_group_name_H-M   'P 1'
#
loop_
_entity.id
_entity.type
_entity.pdbx_description
1 polymer ?
#
loop_
_entity_poly.entity_id
_entity_poly.type
_entity_poly.pdbx_seq_one_letter_code
_entity_poly.pdbx_strand_id
1 'polypeptide(L)' 'MIKLVAMDIDGTLLDSNKNLSEENKKTVKEYEERGIKFTFSTGRIDNELEEVSSKMHMLNME' A
#
# COMPACT_ATOMS: atom_id res chain seq x y z
N MET A 1 -14.14 -6.97 13.76
CA MET A 1 -14.03 -5.78 12.88
C MET A 1 -12.56 -5.48 12.69
N ILE A 2 -12.11 -5.36 11.44
CA ILE A 2 -10.71 -5.07 11.09
C ILE A 2 -10.45 -3.57 11.26
N LYS A 3 -9.27 -3.22 11.77
CA LYS A 3 -8.83 -1.83 11.98
C LYS A 3 -7.54 -1.46 11.23
N LEU A 4 -6.76 -2.47 10.85
CA LEU A 4 -5.48 -2.32 10.18
C LEU A 4 -5.30 -3.48 9.20
N VAL A 5 -4.79 -3.18 8.01
CA VAL A 5 -4.24 -4.13 7.06
C VAL A 5 -2.77 -3.80 6.87
N ALA A 6 -1.90 -4.77 7.12
CA ALA A 6 -0.47 -4.67 6.84
C ALA A 6 -0.13 -5.64 5.70
N MET A 7 0.59 -5.16 4.67
CA MET A 7 0.82 -5.95 3.46
C MET A 7 2.26 -5.87 2.98
N ASP A 8 2.80 -7.02 2.58
CA ASP A 8 4.08 -7.08 1.88
C ASP A 8 3.98 -6.40 0.49
N ILE A 9 5.14 -6.00 -0.04
CA ILE A 9 5.24 -5.24 -1.28
C ILE A 9 5.52 -6.17 -2.47
N ASP A 10 6.68 -6.82 -2.52
CA ASP A 10 7.16 -7.51 -3.72
C ASP A 10 6.46 -8.85 -3.95
N GLY A 11 5.82 -9.02 -5.09
CA GLY A 11 5.08 -10.24 -5.41
C GLY A 11 3.79 -10.42 -4.61
N THR A 12 3.43 -9.41 -3.80
CA THR A 12 2.19 -9.35 -3.03
C THR A 12 1.36 -8.15 -3.47
N LEU A 13 1.78 -6.93 -3.10
CA LEU A 13 1.12 -5.70 -3.52
C LEU A 13 1.47 -5.31 -4.96
N LEU A 14 2.75 -5.45 -5.30
CA LEU A 14 3.29 -5.22 -6.63
C LEU A 14 3.38 -6.54 -7.37
N ASP A 15 3.08 -6.50 -8.67
CA ASP A 15 3.31 -7.64 -9.54
C ASP A 15 4.81 -7.88 -9.80
N SER A 16 5.13 -8.92 -10.56
CA SER A 16 6.51 -9.26 -10.93
C SER A 16 7.24 -8.16 -11.72
N ASN A 17 6.49 -7.22 -12.31
CA ASN A 17 7.00 -6.08 -13.07
C ASN A 17 7.03 -4.79 -12.22
N LYS A 18 6.84 -4.89 -10.90
CA LYS A 18 6.77 -3.77 -9.94
C LYS A 18 5.64 -2.77 -10.23
N ASN A 19 4.59 -3.23 -10.90
CA ASN A 19 3.39 -2.44 -11.14
C ASN A 19 2.39 -2.63 -10.00
N LEU A 20 1.65 -1.55 -9.74
CA LEU A 20 0.52 -1.55 -8.82
C LEU A 20 -0.77 -1.53 -9.65
N SER A 21 -1.65 -2.51 -9.44
CA SER A 21 -2.93 -2.57 -10.14
C SER A 21 -3.90 -1.47 -9.69
N GLU A 22 -4.75 -1.00 -10.60
CA GLU A 22 -5.81 -0.04 -10.28
C GLU A 22 -6.82 -0.60 -9.27
N GLU A 23 -7.04 -1.92 -9.31
CA GLU A 23 -7.87 -2.63 -8.33
C GLU A 23 -7.29 -2.48 -6.91
N ASN A 24 -6.00 -2.77 -6.72
CA ASN A 24 -5.34 -2.65 -5.42
C ASN A 24 -5.42 -1.20 -4.89
N LYS A 25 -5.22 -0.19 -5.76
CA LYS A 25 -5.38 1.23 -5.38
C LYS A 25 -6.79 1.53 -4.91
N LYS A 26 -7.81 1.06 -5.63
CA LYS A 26 -9.22 1.26 -5.27
C LYS A 26 -9.55 0.59 -3.95
N THR A 27 -9.06 -0.63 -3.72
CA THR A 27 -9.28 -1.37 -2.47
C THR A 27 -8.66 -0.67 -1.27
N VAL A 28 -7.43 -0.16 -1.39
CA VAL A 28 -6.79 0.62 -0.31
C VAL A 28 -7.62 1.87 0.03
N LYS A 29 -8.08 2.60 -0.99
CA LYS A 29 -8.96 3.76 -0.80
C LYS A 29 -10.28 3.39 -0.11
N GLU A 30 -10.91 2.28 -0.49
CA GLU A 30 -12.14 1.79 0.16
C GLU A 30 -11.90 1.42 1.63
N TYR A 31 -10.71 0.92 1.99
CA TYR A 31 -10.35 0.66 3.38
C TYR A 31 -10.20 1.96 4.17
N GLU A 32 -9.53 2.96 3.62
CA GLU A 32 -9.39 4.28 4.25
C GLU A 32 -10.75 4.95 4.46
N GLU A 33 -11.65 4.92 3.47
CA GLU A 33 -13.03 5.44 3.57
C GLU A 33 -13.84 4.74 4.67
N ARG A 34 -13.50 3.49 4.99
CA ARG A 34 -14.11 2.71 6.09
C ARG A 34 -13.40 2.91 7.44
N GLY A 35 -12.40 3.78 7.52
CA GLY A 35 -11.60 4.03 8.72
C GLY A 35 -10.63 2.89 9.07
N ILE A 36 -10.32 2.03 8.10
CA ILE A 36 -9.34 0.95 8.23
C ILE A 36 -7.99 1.49 7.77
N LYS A 37 -6.97 1.38 8.63
CA LYS A 37 -5.62 1.81 8.29
C LYS A 37 -4.96 0.80 7.34
N PHE A 38 -4.11 1.27 6.44
CA PHE A 38 -3.27 0.43 5.58
C PHE A 38 -1.79 0.77 5.80
N THR A 39 -0.92 -0.24 5.86
CA THR A 39 0.52 -0.04 6.03
C THR A 39 1.34 -1.11 5.30
N PHE A 40 2.59 -0.81 5.00
CA PHE A 40 3.52 -1.75 4.38
C PHE A 40 4.21 -2.62 5.43
N SER A 41 4.44 -3.88 5.09
CA SER A 41 5.21 -4.85 5.88
C SER A 41 6.29 -5.44 4.98
N THR A 42 7.40 -4.72 4.82
CA THR A 42 8.46 -5.08 3.87
C THR A 42 9.84 -4.97 4.51
N GLY A 43 10.81 -5.67 3.91
CA GLY A 43 12.23 -5.50 4.22
C GLY A 43 12.93 -4.41 3.41
N ARG A 44 12.21 -3.74 2.51
CA ARG A 44 12.75 -2.59 1.75
C ARG A 44 13.09 -1.42 2.68
N ILE A 45 14.11 -0.67 2.31
CA ILE A 45 14.51 0.57 2.99
C ILE A 45 13.63 1.75 2.58
N ASP A 46 13.60 2.79 3.41
CA ASP A 46 12.67 3.93 3.28
C ASP A 46 12.66 4.58 1.88
N ASN A 47 13.83 4.79 1.26
CA ASN A 47 13.91 5.39 -0.07
C ASN A 47 13.18 4.57 -1.16
N GLU A 48 13.10 3.25 -0.99
CA GLU A 48 12.37 2.39 -1.93
C GLU A 48 10.86 2.38 -1.67
N LEU A 49 10.43 2.79 -0.48
CA LEU A 49 9.03 2.95 -0.12
C LEU A 49 8.43 4.19 -0.77
N GLU A 50 9.21 5.28 -0.91
CA GLU A 50 8.73 6.54 -1.50
C GLU A 50 8.15 6.34 -2.91
N GLU A 51 8.78 5.48 -3.72
CA GLU A 51 8.29 5.14 -5.07
C GLU A 51 6.91 4.47 -5.02
N VAL A 52 6.73 3.52 -4.08
CA VAL A 52 5.49 2.76 -3.91
C VAL A 52 4.38 3.64 -3.34
N SER A 53 4.70 4.45 -2.33
CA SER A 53 3.78 5.44 -1.73
C SER A 53 3.29 6.46 -2.77
N SER A 54 4.19 6.93 -3.64
CA SER A 54 3.84 7.84 -4.73
C SER A 54 2.86 7.20 -5.74
N LYS A 55 3.07 5.92 -6.09
CA LYS A 55 2.15 5.15 -6.96
C LYS A 55 0.77 4.97 -6.32
N MET A 56 0.70 4.89 -4.99
CA MET A 56 -0.53 4.74 -4.21
C MET A 56 -1.30 6.04 -3.98
N HIS A 57 -0.70 7.22 -4.23
CA HIS A 57 -1.25 8.51 -3.78
C HIS A 57 -1.51 8.58 -2.26
N MET A 58 -0.83 7.73 -1.46
CA MET A 58 -0.90 7.77 -0.01
C MET A 58 0.03 8.88 0.50
N LEU A 59 -0.42 10.13 0.41
CA LEU A 59 0.15 11.25 1.14
C LEU A 59 -0.65 11.39 2.44
N ASN A 60 -0.15 10.74 3.49
CA ASN A 60 -0.26 11.11 4.91
C ASN A 60 0.06 9.87 5.76
N MET A 61 1.35 9.57 5.92
CA MET A 61 1.80 8.77 7.05
C MET A 61 2.13 9.73 8.19
N GLU A 62 1.10 10.14 8.95
CA GLU A 62 1.26 10.68 10.30
C GLU A 62 0.98 9.58 11.34
#